data_AF-A0A841BH49-F1
#
_entry.id   AF-A0A841BH49-F1
#
_cell.length_a   1.000
_cell.length_b   1.000
_cell.length_c   1.000
_cell.angle_alpha   90.00
_cell.angle_beta   90.00
_cell.angle_gamma   90.00
#
_symmetry.space_group_name_H-M   'P 1'
#
loop_
_entity.id
_entity.type
_entity.pdbx_description
1 polymer ?
#
loop_
_entity_poly.entity_id
_entity_poly.type
_entity_poly.pdbx_seq_one_letter_code
_entity_poly.pdbx_strand_id
1 'polypeptide(L)'
;MGESQRSVLPIPDRTNIGLTTYDAKDPDTAYPPIVALRPPAGAPNVLIVLLDDVGFGASSAFGGPVSMPTAERLAAGGLRYNRFHTTALCSPARVALLAGRNHHTVGMGGITEIATSAPG
;
A
#
# COMPACT_ATOMS: atom_id res chain seq x y z
N MET A 1 26.39 3.61 9.27
CA MET A 1 24.98 3.70 8.83
C MET A 1 24.16 2.97 9.88
N GLY A 2 23.43 3.71 10.73
CA GLY A 2 22.80 3.14 11.93
C GLY A 2 21.72 2.11 11.59
N GLU A 3 21.69 1.04 12.37
CA GLU A 3 20.67 -0.02 12.27
C GLU A 3 19.28 0.60 12.47
N SER A 4 18.41 0.51 11.46
CA SER A 4 17.06 1.09 11.54
C SER A 4 16.24 0.32 12.58
N GLN A 5 15.69 1.02 13.58
CA GLN A 5 14.83 0.44 14.61
C GLN A 5 13.60 -0.22 13.97
N ARG A 6 13.40 -1.53 14.21
CA ARG A 6 12.27 -2.32 13.66
C ARG A 6 11.26 -2.76 14.70
N SER A 7 11.41 -2.33 15.95
CA SER A 7 10.49 -2.68 17.05
C SER A 7 9.18 -1.90 17.00
N VAL A 8 9.12 -0.80 16.23
CA VAL A 8 7.92 0.03 16.04
C VAL A 8 7.63 0.10 14.55
N LEU A 9 6.42 -0.30 14.16
CA LEU A 9 5.96 -0.34 12.76
C LEU A 9 4.70 0.53 12.57
N PRO A 10 4.53 1.17 11.40
CA PRO A 10 5.53 1.29 10.32
C PRO A 10 6.76 2.08 10.79
N ILE A 11 7.93 1.81 10.18
CA ILE A 11 9.17 2.51 10.53
C ILE A 11 8.90 4.01 10.44
N PRO A 12 9.16 4.80 11.49
CA PRO A 12 8.89 6.23 11.47
C PRO A 12 9.58 6.90 10.30
N ASP A 13 8.83 7.70 9.56
CA ASP A 13 9.38 8.48 8.46
C ASP A 13 10.46 9.42 8.98
N ARG A 14 11.50 9.62 8.16
CA ARG A 14 12.48 10.67 8.43
C ARG A 14 11.76 12.00 8.26
N THR A 15 11.69 12.78 9.34
CA THR A 15 11.11 14.13 9.27
C THR A 15 11.95 14.98 8.32
N ASN A 16 11.37 15.35 7.17
CA ASN A 16 12.00 16.33 6.29
C ASN A 16 11.65 17.73 6.82
N ILE A 17 12.63 18.39 7.42
CA ILE A 17 12.52 19.77 7.95
C ILE A 17 13.07 20.80 6.94
N GLY A 18 13.01 20.49 5.64
CA GLY A 18 13.44 21.37 4.54
C GLY A 18 12.35 22.30 4.00
N LEU A 19 12.74 23.13 3.03
CA LEU A 19 11.83 24.00 2.27
C LEU A 19 10.90 23.15 1.40
N THR A 20 9.59 23.36 1.53
CA THR A 20 8.60 22.87 0.55
C THR A 20 8.39 23.96 -0.50
N THR A 21 8.94 23.76 -1.68
CA THR A 21 8.77 24.67 -2.83
C THR A 21 7.35 24.54 -3.41
N TYR A 22 6.85 25.60 -4.05
CA TYR A 22 5.52 25.61 -4.67
C TYR A 22 5.50 24.92 -6.04
N ASP A 23 6.59 25.02 -6.80
CA ASP A 23 6.73 24.44 -8.14
C ASP A 23 7.80 23.34 -8.11
N ALA A 24 7.46 22.17 -8.64
CA ALA A 24 8.39 21.05 -8.77
C ALA A 24 9.61 21.34 -9.68
N LYS A 25 9.52 22.39 -10.51
CA LYS A 25 10.63 22.86 -11.37
C LYS A 25 11.60 23.78 -10.66
N ASP A 26 11.28 24.22 -9.43
CA ASP A 26 12.18 25.06 -8.65
C ASP A 26 13.49 24.30 -8.40
N PRO A 27 14.67 24.87 -8.71
CA PRO A 27 15.97 24.22 -8.53
C PRO A 27 16.24 23.82 -7.06
N ASP A 28 15.59 24.46 -6.10
CA ASP A 28 15.68 24.13 -4.69
C ASP A 28 14.77 22.95 -4.28
N THR A 29 13.99 22.40 -5.23
CA THR A 29 13.16 21.20 -5.04
C THR A 29 14.04 19.95 -4.98
N ALA A 30 14.54 19.63 -3.79
CA ALA A 30 15.33 18.43 -3.54
C ALA A 30 14.69 17.55 -2.47
N TYR A 31 14.59 16.24 -2.76
CA TYR A 31 14.16 15.22 -1.80
C TYR A 31 15.29 14.22 -1.57
N PRO A 32 15.46 13.71 -0.33
CA PRO A 32 16.42 12.65 -0.09
C PRO A 32 16.06 11.41 -0.94
N PRO A 33 17.04 10.69 -1.48
CA PRO A 33 16.78 9.49 -2.26
C PRO A 33 16.07 8.45 -1.39
N ILE A 34 15.09 7.76 -1.97
CA ILE A 34 14.42 6.64 -1.32
C ILE A 34 15.47 5.54 -1.08
N VAL A 35 15.77 5.28 0.19
CA VAL A 35 16.71 4.22 0.57
C VAL A 35 15.94 2.89 0.65
N ALA A 36 16.36 1.91 -0.15
CA ALA A 36 15.74 0.60 -0.14
C ALA A 36 15.93 -0.10 1.22
N LEU A 37 14.84 -0.32 1.95
CA LEU A 37 14.85 -1.15 3.14
C LEU A 37 14.92 -2.62 2.74
N ARG A 38 16.02 -3.31 3.08
CA ARG A 38 16.18 -4.75 2.85
C ARG A 38 15.69 -5.56 4.06
N PRO A 39 15.07 -6.74 3.88
CA PRO A 39 14.72 -7.60 5.00
C PRO A 39 15.98 -8.13 5.70
N PRO A 40 15.92 -8.48 7.00
CA PRO A 40 17.04 -9.10 7.70
C PRO A 40 17.32 -10.50 7.14
N ALA A 41 18.52 -11.03 7.42
CA ALA A 41 18.86 -12.40 7.05
C ALA A 41 17.87 -13.40 7.67
N GLY A 42 17.40 -14.36 6.87
CA GLY A 42 16.44 -15.37 7.32
C GLY A 42 14.97 -14.94 7.35
N ALA A 43 14.64 -13.69 6.98
CA ALA A 43 13.25 -13.26 6.86
C ALA A 43 12.51 -14.06 5.76
N PRO A 44 11.21 -14.39 5.96
CA PRO A 44 10.42 -15.06 4.93
C PRO A 44 10.16 -14.12 3.76
N ASN A 45 9.95 -14.72 2.58
CA ASN A 45 9.40 -13.99 1.44
C ASN A 45 7.90 -13.75 1.65
N VAL A 46 7.46 -12.52 1.45
CA VAL A 46 6.04 -12.14 1.48
C VAL A 46 5.66 -11.69 0.07
N LEU A 47 4.69 -12.37 -0.53
CA LEU A 47 4.13 -12.02 -1.84
C LEU A 47 2.70 -11.51 -1.65
N ILE A 48 2.45 -10.28 -2.09
CA ILE A 48 1.11 -9.69 -2.12
C ILE A 48 0.63 -9.68 -3.57
N VAL A 49 -0.48 -10.36 -3.84
CA VAL A 49 -1.18 -10.30 -5.13
C VAL A 49 -2.47 -9.52 -4.91
N LEU A 50 -2.55 -8.33 -5.52
CA LEU A 50 -3.72 -7.47 -5.49
C LEU A 50 -4.37 -7.45 -6.87
N LEU A 51 -5.66 -7.77 -6.93
CA LEU A 51 -6.45 -7.66 -8.15
C LEU A 51 -7.24 -6.35 -8.14
N ASP A 52 -7.20 -5.61 -9.23
CA ASP A 52 -7.91 -4.33 -9.36
C ASP A 52 -9.36 -4.54 -9.81
N ASP A 53 -10.29 -3.83 -9.20
CA ASP A 53 -11.74 -3.86 -9.51
C ASP A 53 -12.40 -5.25 -9.57
N VAL A 54 -11.83 -6.25 -8.88
CA VAL A 54 -12.45 -7.58 -8.77
C VAL A 54 -13.44 -7.60 -7.61
N GLY A 55 -14.74 -7.71 -7.95
CA GLY A 55 -15.80 -7.87 -6.96
C GLY A 55 -15.68 -9.17 -6.17
N PHE A 56 -16.02 -9.13 -4.88
CA PHE A 56 -15.95 -10.28 -3.96
C PHE A 56 -16.63 -11.55 -4.50
N GLY A 57 -17.80 -11.41 -5.12
CA GLY A 57 -18.58 -12.51 -5.68
C GLY A 57 -18.13 -12.98 -7.08
N ALA A 58 -17.03 -12.48 -7.63
CA ALA A 58 -16.57 -12.90 -8.95
C ALA A 58 -15.90 -14.29 -8.90
N SER A 59 -15.04 -14.52 -7.89
CA SER A 59 -14.20 -15.71 -7.82
C SER A 59 -14.95 -16.96 -7.38
N SER A 60 -14.78 -18.07 -8.09
CA SER A 60 -15.19 -19.42 -7.68
C SER A 60 -14.66 -19.83 -6.29
N ALA A 61 -13.51 -19.30 -5.87
CA ALA A 61 -13.00 -19.49 -4.51
C ALA A 61 -13.92 -18.89 -3.43
N PHE A 62 -14.91 -18.08 -3.78
CA PHE A 62 -15.97 -17.55 -2.92
C PHE A 62 -17.39 -17.92 -3.40
N GLY A 63 -17.51 -18.88 -4.32
CA GLY A 63 -18.79 -19.30 -4.91
C GLY A 63 -19.25 -18.47 -6.12
N GLY A 64 -18.38 -17.62 -6.65
CA GLY A 64 -18.62 -16.82 -7.85
C GLY A 64 -18.56 -17.61 -9.15
N PRO A 65 -19.03 -17.02 -10.27
CA PRO A 65 -19.13 -17.69 -11.56
C PRO A 65 -17.78 -17.81 -12.30
N VAL A 66 -16.75 -17.04 -11.92
CA VAL A 66 -15.45 -17.05 -12.61
C VAL A 66 -14.59 -18.20 -12.10
N SER A 67 -14.27 -19.15 -12.98
CA SER A 67 -13.36 -20.26 -12.68
C SER A 67 -11.95 -19.75 -12.40
N MET A 68 -11.47 -19.95 -11.17
CA MET A 68 -10.19 -19.45 -10.66
C MET A 68 -9.48 -20.56 -9.85
N PRO A 69 -9.11 -21.69 -10.47
CA PRO A 69 -8.60 -22.87 -9.77
C PRO A 69 -7.31 -22.62 -8.97
N THR A 70 -6.49 -21.64 -9.38
CA THR A 70 -5.32 -21.22 -8.60
C THR A 70 -5.72 -20.52 -7.29
N ALA A 71 -6.75 -19.68 -7.32
CA ALA A 71 -7.26 -19.04 -6.10
C ALA A 71 -7.94 -20.05 -5.17
N GLU A 72 -8.66 -21.04 -5.72
CA GLU A 72 -9.25 -22.14 -4.96
C GLU A 72 -8.19 -22.95 -4.23
N ARG A 73 -7.10 -23.33 -4.93
CA ARG A 73 -5.95 -24.03 -4.32
C ARG A 73 -5.31 -23.24 -3.19
N LEU A 74 -5.13 -21.93 -3.36
CA LEU A 74 -4.59 -21.05 -2.32
C LEU A 74 -5.52 -21.00 -1.10
N ALA A 75 -6.82 -20.87 -1.34
CA ALA A 75 -7.82 -20.83 -0.27
C ALA A 75 -7.92 -22.17 0.48
N ALA A 76 -7.85 -23.31 -0.21
CA ALA A 76 -7.88 -24.64 0.40
C ALA A 76 -6.64 -24.95 1.24
N GLY A 77 -5.48 -24.40 0.88
CA GLY A 77 -4.23 -24.54 1.62
C GLY A 77 -3.96 -23.43 2.64
N GLY A 78 -4.91 -22.53 2.89
CA GLY A 78 -4.70 -21.33 3.68
C GLY A 78 -5.95 -20.79 4.37
N LEU A 79 -5.97 -19.48 4.58
CA LEU A 79 -7.11 -18.77 5.19
C LEU A 79 -7.90 -18.00 4.12
N ARG A 80 -9.21 -17.91 4.32
CA ARG A 80 -10.13 -17.14 3.47
C ARG A 80 -10.99 -16.24 4.33
N TYR A 81 -11.03 -14.95 4.00
CA TYR A 81 -11.81 -13.94 4.72
C TYR A 81 -13.05 -13.54 3.92
N ASN A 82 -14.24 -13.62 4.52
CA ASN A 82 -15.53 -13.22 3.92
C ASN A 82 -16.03 -11.83 4.38
N ARG A 83 -15.22 -11.12 5.16
CA ARG A 83 -15.50 -9.79 5.73
C ARG A 83 -14.30 -8.86 5.57
N PHE A 84 -13.67 -8.90 4.40
CA PHE A 84 -12.59 -8.00 4.02
C PHE A 84 -13.18 -6.78 3.32
N HIS A 85 -12.93 -5.57 3.84
CA HIS A 85 -13.49 -4.32 3.32
C HIS A 85 -12.38 -3.42 2.81
N THR A 86 -12.58 -2.85 1.62
CA THR A 86 -11.72 -1.82 1.04
C THR A 86 -12.44 -0.48 1.09
N THR A 87 -11.72 0.59 0.75
CA THR A 87 -12.36 1.87 0.42
C THR A 87 -13.04 1.78 -0.95
N ALA A 88 -13.89 2.76 -1.27
CA ALA A 88 -14.61 2.82 -2.55
C ALA A 88 -13.76 3.23 -3.77
N LEU A 89 -12.48 3.56 -3.57
CA LEU A 89 -11.56 4.05 -4.61
C LEU A 89 -10.21 3.32 -4.55
N CYS A 90 -9.53 3.24 -5.70
CA CYS A 90 -8.25 2.54 -5.88
C CYS A 90 -7.12 3.14 -5.02
N SER A 91 -6.84 4.44 -5.12
CA SER A 91 -5.72 5.07 -4.40
C SER A 91 -5.89 5.03 -2.87
N PRO A 92 -7.08 5.35 -2.29
CA PRO A 92 -7.31 5.20 -0.86
C PRO A 92 -7.19 3.73 -0.37
N ALA A 93 -7.59 2.75 -1.19
CA ALA A 93 -7.48 1.34 -0.82
C ALA A 93 -6.02 0.89 -0.78
N ARG A 94 -5.25 1.31 -1.80
CA ARG A 94 -3.82 1.00 -1.92
C ARG A 94 -3.02 1.66 -0.81
N VAL A 95 -3.27 2.93 -0.47
CA VAL A 95 -2.54 3.58 0.61
C VAL A 95 -2.87 2.96 1.96
N ALA A 96 -4.13 2.57 2.20
CA ALA A 96 -4.53 1.93 3.45
C ALA A 96 -3.83 0.57 3.62
N LEU A 97 -3.70 -0.19 2.53
CA LEU A 97 -2.93 -1.43 2.49
C LEU A 97 -1.44 -1.21 2.78
N LEU A 98 -0.82 -0.20 2.15
CA LEU A 98 0.62 0.06 2.26
C LEU A 98 1.02 0.66 3.62
N ALA A 99 0.22 1.60 4.13
CA ALA A 99 0.52 2.31 5.37
C ALA A 99 -0.03 1.61 6.62
N GLY A 100 -0.96 0.66 6.47
CA GLY A 100 -1.68 0.06 7.59
C GLY A 100 -2.53 1.06 8.37
N ARG A 101 -2.96 2.14 7.72
CA ARG A 101 -3.69 3.27 8.33
C ARG A 101 -4.96 3.56 7.54
N ASN A 102 -5.93 4.19 8.18
CA ASN A 102 -7.07 4.74 7.46
C ASN A 102 -6.59 5.81 6.47
N HIS A 103 -7.16 5.80 5.26
CA HIS A 103 -6.76 6.72 4.18
C HIS A 103 -6.90 8.20 4.57
N HIS A 104 -7.84 8.56 5.46
CA HIS A 104 -7.95 9.91 6.01
C HIS A 104 -6.72 10.32 6.84
N THR A 105 -6.12 9.39 7.59
CA THR A 105 -4.93 9.65 8.44
C THR A 105 -3.70 9.99 7.60
N VAL A 106 -3.68 9.56 6.34
CA VAL A 106 -2.56 9.77 5.41
C VAL A 106 -2.92 10.73 4.26
N GLY A 107 -4.01 11.50 4.39
CA GLY A 107 -4.37 12.55 3.44
C GLY A 107 -4.91 12.08 2.08
N MET A 108 -5.20 10.78 1.91
CA MET A 108 -5.66 10.22 0.63
C MET A 108 -7.18 10.13 0.58
N GLY A 109 -7.81 11.26 0.23
CA GLY A 109 -9.26 11.38 0.09
C GLY A 109 -9.82 10.98 -1.28
N GLY A 110 -8.97 10.83 -2.30
CA GLY A 110 -9.39 10.60 -3.68
C GLY A 110 -8.36 9.83 -4.49
N ILE A 111 -8.59 9.74 -5.80
CA ILE A 111 -7.63 9.15 -6.73
C ILE A 111 -6.43 10.09 -6.92
N THR A 112 -5.25 9.50 -7.16
CA THR A 112 -3.96 10.21 -7.27
C THR A 112 -3.88 11.20 -8.43
N GLU A 113 -4.75 11.05 -9.42
CA GLU A 113 -4.87 11.91 -10.59
C GLU A 113 -5.53 13.26 -10.25
N ILE A 114 -6.16 13.40 -9.08
CA ILE A 114 -6.71 14.67 -8.63
C ILE A 114 -5.56 15.60 -8.26
N ALA A 115 -5.46 16.73 -8.96
CA ALA A 115 -4.49 17.75 -8.65
C ALA A 115 -4.76 18.33 -7.25
N THR A 116 -3.82 18.10 -6.33
CA THR A 116 -3.80 18.70 -5.00
C THR A 116 -2.64 19.69 -4.89
N SER A 117 -2.78 20.69 -4.01
CA SER A 117 -1.73 21.68 -3.74
C SER A 117 -0.55 21.15 -2.94
N ALA A 118 -0.64 19.92 -2.43
CA ALA A 118 0.44 19.19 -1.78
C ALA A 118 0.74 17.91 -2.59
N PRO A 119 2.01 17.48 -2.70
CA PRO A 119 2.34 16.20 -3.33
C PRO A 119 1.69 15.07 -2.52
N GLY A 120 0.97 14.19 -3.23
CA GLY A 120 0.49 12.90 -2.70
C GLY A 120 1.60 11.87 -2.63
#